data_AF-A0AAW9CYN2-F1
#
_entry.id   AF-A0AAW9CYN2-F1
#
_cell.length_a   1.000
_cell.length_b   1.000
_cell.length_c   1.000
_cell.angle_alpha   90.00
_cell.angle_beta   90.00
_cell.angle_gamma   90.00
#
_symmetry.space_group_name_H-M   'P 1'
#
loop_
_entity.id
_entity.type
_entity.pdbx_description
1 polymer ?
#
loop_
_entity_poly.entity_id
_entity_poly.type
_entity_poly.pdbx_seq_one_letter_code
_entity_poly.pdbx_strand_id
1 'polypeptide(L)'
;MRTMIAAGALALLAGCAGGPAMFGGWGGPSFAELQRSCGDVRDYGEDAQAVYSAVFDAWVAKRHGKLTDARFCAFENELAQHRAALGTSTDPAERGRWVSYLNDARARALSWRAAVDPSLRGG
;
A
#
# COMPACT_ATOMS: atom_id res chain seq x y z
N MET A 1 -24.07 -44.20 23.82
CA MET A 1 -23.99 -43.75 22.41
C MET A 1 -23.56 -42.30 22.42
N ARG A 2 -22.46 -41.98 21.72
CA ARG A 2 -21.66 -40.76 21.88
C ARG A 2 -22.35 -39.56 21.22
N THR A 3 -22.59 -38.50 21.99
CA THR A 3 -22.95 -37.17 21.53
C THR A 3 -21.78 -36.56 20.75
N MET A 4 -21.95 -36.34 19.45
CA MET A 4 -20.99 -35.56 18.65
C MET A 4 -21.57 -34.16 18.43
N ILE A 5 -20.89 -33.19 19.03
CA ILE A 5 -21.19 -31.77 18.98
C ILE A 5 -20.78 -31.25 17.59
N ALA A 6 -21.74 -30.66 16.89
CA ALA A 6 -21.50 -29.85 15.71
C ALA A 6 -20.96 -28.48 16.16
N ALA A 7 -19.67 -28.24 15.96
CA ALA A 7 -19.08 -26.90 16.02
C ALA A 7 -17.72 -26.91 15.33
N GLY A 8 -17.60 -26.19 14.20
CA GLY A 8 -16.28 -26.00 13.58
C GLY A 8 -16.31 -25.63 12.10
N ALA A 9 -17.07 -24.61 11.71
CA ALA A 9 -17.04 -24.13 10.32
C ALA A 9 -17.23 -22.60 10.21
N LEU A 10 -16.55 -21.82 11.04
CA LEU A 10 -16.60 -20.34 10.93
C LEU A 10 -15.23 -19.64 10.99
N ALA A 11 -14.10 -20.36 11.00
CA ALA A 11 -12.78 -19.74 11.15
C ALA A 11 -12.08 -19.33 9.83
N LEU A 12 -12.69 -19.51 8.66
CA LEU A 12 -11.99 -19.33 7.36
C LEU A 12 -12.22 -17.98 6.65
N LEU A 13 -12.95 -17.03 7.25
CA LEU A 13 -13.22 -15.75 6.59
C LEU A 13 -12.23 -14.61 6.93
N ALA A 14 -11.24 -14.84 7.80
CA ALA A 14 -10.21 -13.85 8.11
C ALA A 14 -8.99 -13.86 7.15
N GLY A 15 -8.94 -14.81 6.21
CA GLY A 15 -7.76 -15.01 5.34
C GLY A 15 -7.69 -14.12 4.10
N CYS A 16 -8.80 -13.52 3.65
CA CYS A 16 -8.84 -12.75 2.39
C CYS A 16 -8.45 -11.27 2.55
N ALA A 17 -8.20 -10.80 3.78
CA ALA A 17 -7.70 -9.46 4.07
C ALA A 17 -6.19 -9.43 4.34
N GLY A 18 -5.47 -10.52 4.02
CA GLY A 18 -4.01 -10.57 4.05
C GLY A 18 -3.41 -9.76 2.91
N GLY A 19 -3.50 -8.43 3.00
CA GLY A 19 -2.56 -7.55 2.30
C GLY A 19 -1.13 -7.96 2.69
N PRO A 20 -0.14 -7.77 1.81
CA PRO A 20 1.25 -8.14 2.09
C PRO A 20 1.60 -7.61 3.46
N ALA A 21 1.92 -8.51 4.41
CA ALA A 21 2.19 -8.14 5.78
C ALA A 21 3.10 -6.91 5.81
N MET A 22 2.84 -5.96 6.71
CA MET A 22 3.68 -4.77 6.92
C MET A 22 5.15 -5.10 7.26
N PHE A 23 5.48 -6.39 7.35
CA PHE A 23 6.80 -6.97 7.39
C PHE A 23 7.16 -7.43 5.98
N GLY A 24 8.19 -6.81 5.37
CA GLY A 24 8.66 -7.14 4.02
C GLY A 24 8.69 -8.65 3.76
N GLY A 25 7.73 -9.14 2.98
CA GLY A 25 7.69 -10.53 2.53
C GLY A 25 8.71 -10.74 1.42
N TRP A 26 9.47 -11.84 1.52
CA TRP A 26 10.43 -12.40 0.56
C TRP A 26 10.98 -11.43 -0.52
N GLY A 27 11.83 -10.49 -0.08
CA GLY A 27 12.78 -9.78 -0.96
C GLY A 27 12.58 -8.28 -1.16
N GLY A 28 11.54 -7.68 -0.56
CA GLY A 28 11.26 -6.24 -0.62
C GLY A 28 11.57 -5.48 0.67
N PRO A 29 11.86 -4.16 0.61
CA PRO A 29 12.04 -3.32 1.80
C PRO A 29 10.73 -3.16 2.56
N SER A 30 10.82 -3.02 3.88
CA SER A 30 9.72 -2.61 4.74
C SER A 30 9.24 -1.19 4.42
N PHE A 31 8.03 -0.84 4.85
CA PHE A 31 7.48 0.50 4.62
C PHE A 31 8.37 1.60 5.24
N ALA A 32 8.87 1.38 6.45
CA ALA A 32 9.75 2.33 7.11
C ALA A 32 11.11 2.46 6.40
N GLU A 33 11.65 1.42 5.78
CA GLU A 33 12.86 1.51 4.95
C GLU A 33 12.62 2.34 3.69
N LEU A 34 11.46 2.18 3.06
CA LEU A 34 11.07 2.99 1.90
C LEU A 34 10.97 4.48 2.28
N GLN A 35 10.29 4.80 3.38
CA GLN A 35 10.16 6.18 3.85
C GLN A 35 11.51 6.80 4.22
N ARG A 36 12.38 6.06 4.93
CA ARG A 36 13.73 6.51 5.28
C ARG A 36 14.60 6.86 4.07
N SER A 37 14.33 6.28 2.91
CA SER A 37 15.05 6.65 1.68
C SER A 37 14.66 8.03 1.13
N CYS A 38 13.55 8.60 1.60
CA CYS A 38 13.00 9.88 1.16
C CYS A 38 12.89 10.95 2.26
N GLY A 39 13.08 10.57 3.53
CA GLY A 39 13.03 11.48 4.67
C GLY A 39 12.57 10.78 5.96
N ASP A 40 11.82 11.51 6.77
CA ASP A 40 11.31 11.01 8.05
C ASP A 40 10.22 9.94 7.86
N VAL A 41 10.22 8.95 8.77
CA VAL A 41 9.17 7.93 8.85
C VAL A 41 7.88 8.57 9.37
N ARG A 42 6.77 8.31 8.68
CA ARG A 42 5.44 8.86 9.00
C ARG A 42 4.48 7.74 9.37
N ASP A 43 3.65 7.99 10.37
CA ASP A 43 2.57 7.09 10.76
C ASP A 43 1.32 7.37 9.92
N TYR A 44 0.83 6.33 9.23
CA TYR A 44 -0.37 6.39 8.39
C TYR A 44 -1.58 5.71 9.06
N GLY A 45 -1.42 5.12 10.25
CA GLY A 45 -2.48 4.42 10.97
C GLY A 45 -3.19 3.39 10.10
N GLU A 46 -4.51 3.49 10.01
CA GLU A 46 -5.36 2.60 9.22
C GLU A 46 -5.06 2.60 7.71
N ASP A 47 -4.49 3.69 7.17
CA ASP A 47 -4.16 3.77 5.73
C ASP A 47 -2.82 3.12 5.40
N ALA A 48 -2.03 2.73 6.40
CA ALA A 48 -0.63 2.39 6.23
C ALA A 48 -0.41 1.23 5.26
N GLN A 49 -1.30 0.22 5.25
CA GLN A 49 -1.23 -0.88 4.29
C GLN A 49 -1.49 -0.43 2.85
N ALA A 50 -2.49 0.44 2.65
CA ALA A 50 -2.84 0.94 1.33
C ALA A 50 -1.73 1.86 0.78
N VAL A 51 -1.16 2.72 1.63
CA VAL A 51 -0.03 3.58 1.28
C VAL A 51 1.23 2.77 1.01
N TYR A 52 1.55 1.79 1.86
CA TYR A 52 2.68 0.88 1.62
C TYR A 52 2.56 0.19 0.26
N SER A 53 1.37 -0.31 -0.11
CA SER A 53 1.19 -0.93 -1.43
C SER A 53 1.54 0.02 -2.59
N ALA A 54 1.11 1.28 -2.51
CA ALA A 54 1.40 2.29 -3.53
C ALA A 54 2.90 2.59 -3.62
N VAL A 55 3.54 2.81 -2.46
CA VAL A 55 4.98 3.12 -2.38
C VAL A 55 5.82 1.93 -2.83
N PHE A 56 5.40 0.70 -2.49
CA PHE A 56 6.08 -0.51 -2.91
C PHE A 56 6.05 -0.69 -4.44
N ASP A 57 4.90 -0.52 -5.08
CA ASP A 57 4.80 -0.62 -6.55
C ASP A 57 5.66 0.45 -7.25
N ALA A 58 5.68 1.67 -6.72
CA ALA A 58 6.59 2.72 -7.20
C ALA A 58 8.06 2.36 -6.97
N TRP A 59 8.41 1.74 -5.84
CA TRP A 59 9.78 1.27 -5.57
C TRP A 59 10.20 0.17 -6.54
N VAL A 60 9.32 -0.78 -6.88
CA VAL A 60 9.62 -1.79 -7.92
C VAL A 60 9.93 -1.09 -9.24
N ALA A 61 9.12 -0.13 -9.66
CA ALA A 61 9.38 0.64 -10.88
C ALA A 61 10.72 1.41 -10.82
N LYS A 62 11.07 2.00 -9.66
CA LYS A 62 12.37 2.64 -9.41
C LYS A 62 13.53 1.64 -9.52
N ARG A 63 13.43 0.49 -8.85
CA ARG A 63 14.45 -0.57 -8.85
C ARG A 63 14.78 -1.06 -10.26
N HIS A 64 13.80 -1.05 -11.16
CA HIS A 64 13.93 -1.42 -12.57
C HIS A 64 14.18 -0.22 -13.51
N GLY A 65 14.51 0.96 -12.97
CA GLY A 65 14.94 2.12 -13.75
C GLY A 65 13.85 2.91 -14.47
N LYS A 66 12.56 2.68 -14.18
CA LYS A 66 11.45 3.49 -14.75
C LYS A 66 11.18 4.77 -13.98
N LEU A 67 11.53 4.80 -12.71
CA LEU A 67 11.53 6.01 -11.89
C LEU A 67 12.93 6.33 -11.43
N THR A 68 13.26 7.62 -11.40
CA THR A 68 14.44 8.12 -10.70
C THR A 68 14.17 8.20 -9.19
N ASP A 69 15.22 8.27 -8.37
CA ASP A 69 15.08 8.51 -6.93
C ASP A 69 14.27 9.77 -6.62
N ALA A 70 14.54 10.86 -7.35
CA ALA A 70 13.81 12.11 -7.20
C ALA A 70 12.30 11.96 -7.46
N ARG A 71 11.90 11.21 -8.51
CA ARG A 71 10.48 10.98 -8.81
C ARG A 71 9.82 10.04 -7.81
N PHE A 72 10.55 9.03 -7.32
CA PHE A 72 10.07 8.16 -6.26
C PHE A 72 9.82 8.93 -4.96
N CYS A 73 10.78 9.77 -4.53
CA CYS A 73 10.60 10.57 -3.32
C CYS A 73 9.63 11.73 -3.46
N ALA A 74 9.46 12.29 -4.66
CA ALA A 74 8.37 13.23 -4.92
C ALA A 74 7.00 12.56 -4.69
N PHE A 75 6.81 11.34 -5.20
CA PHE A 75 5.58 10.57 -5.01
C PHE A 75 5.29 10.25 -3.54
N GLU A 76 6.30 9.78 -2.78
CA GLU A 76 6.14 9.50 -1.34
C GLU A 76 5.80 10.77 -0.55
N ASN A 77 6.46 11.90 -0.84
CA ASN A 77 6.16 13.17 -0.17
C ASN A 77 4.79 13.74 -0.55
N GLU A 78 4.33 13.57 -1.79
CA GLU A 78 2.99 13.99 -2.22
C GLU A 78 1.90 13.21 -1.46
N LEU A 79 2.06 11.88 -1.31
CA LEU A 79 1.19 11.05 -0.47
C LEU A 79 1.15 11.56 0.99
N ALA A 80 2.30 11.88 1.56
CA ALA A 80 2.39 12.43 2.91
C ALA A 80 1.65 13.76 3.06
N GLN A 81 1.85 14.69 2.11
CA GLN A 81 1.19 15.99 2.10
C GLN A 81 -0.33 15.86 2.00
N HIS A 82 -0.83 15.03 1.08
CA HIS A 82 -2.27 14.79 0.95
C HIS A 82 -2.87 14.08 2.18
N ARG A 83 -2.14 13.12 2.78
CA ARG A 83 -2.59 12.45 4.01
C ARG A 83 -2.72 13.42 5.18
N ALA A 84 -1.78 14.35 5.32
CA ALA A 84 -1.78 15.37 6.36
C ALA A 84 -2.89 16.42 6.14
N ALA A 85 -3.16 16.78 4.88
CA ALA A 85 -4.18 17.77 4.55
C ALA A 85 -5.62 17.23 4.66
N LEU A 86 -5.84 15.95 4.31
CA LEU A 86 -7.19 15.41 4.11
C LEU A 86 -7.48 14.17 4.95
N GLY A 87 -6.50 13.27 5.11
CA GLY A 87 -6.74 11.96 5.67
C GLY A 87 -6.83 11.90 7.20
N THR A 88 -6.35 12.93 7.91
CA THR A 88 -6.52 13.06 9.37
C THR A 88 -7.86 13.71 9.75
N SER A 89 -8.61 14.22 8.78
CA SER A 89 -9.87 14.91 9.03
C SER A 89 -10.96 13.94 9.50
N THR A 90 -11.76 14.39 10.46
CA THR A 90 -12.98 13.69 10.87
C THR A 90 -14.18 14.03 9.99
N ASP A 91 -14.05 14.99 9.07
CA ASP A 91 -15.08 15.28 8.06
C ASP A 91 -15.12 14.14 7.02
N PRO A 92 -16.25 13.44 6.84
CA PRO A 92 -16.40 12.39 5.84
C PRO A 92 -16.09 12.85 4.41
N ALA A 93 -16.35 14.12 4.06
CA ALA A 93 -16.08 14.65 2.74
C ALA A 93 -14.58 14.79 2.48
N GLU A 94 -13.81 15.31 3.45
CA GLU A 94 -12.35 15.43 3.33
C GLU A 94 -11.67 14.07 3.37
N ARG A 95 -12.12 13.17 4.25
CA ARG A 95 -11.65 11.77 4.29
C ARG A 95 -11.92 11.07 2.95
N GLY A 96 -13.09 11.29 2.35
CA GLY A 96 -13.44 10.77 1.03
C GLY A 96 -12.49 11.27 -0.08
N ARG A 97 -12.08 12.54 -0.03
CA ARG A 97 -11.10 13.10 -0.98
C ARG A 97 -9.72 12.44 -0.83
N TRP A 98 -9.28 12.18 0.40
CA TRP A 98 -8.05 11.42 0.64
C TRP A 98 -8.13 10.00 0.06
N VAL A 99 -9.23 9.28 0.31
CA VAL A 99 -9.43 7.94 -0.24
C VAL A 99 -9.40 7.94 -1.77
N SER A 100 -10.07 8.90 -2.41
CA SER A 100 -10.05 9.04 -3.87
C SER A 100 -8.63 9.26 -4.39
N TYR A 101 -7.90 10.22 -3.80
CA TYR A 101 -6.53 10.53 -4.19
C TYR A 101 -5.60 9.32 -4.01
N LEU A 102 -5.70 8.60 -2.89
CA LEU A 102 -4.89 7.42 -2.63
C LEU A 102 -5.16 6.32 -3.66
N ASN A 103 -6.42 6.11 -4.07
CA ASN A 103 -6.75 5.15 -5.12
C ASN A 103 -6.13 5.53 -6.47
N ASP A 104 -6.16 6.81 -6.85
CA ASP A 104 -5.52 7.30 -8.07
C ASP A 104 -4.00 7.15 -8.02
N ALA A 105 -3.39 7.44 -6.86
CA ALA A 105 -1.96 7.26 -6.63
C ALA A 105 -1.54 5.79 -6.73
N ARG A 106 -2.36 4.87 -6.20
CA ARG A 106 -2.16 3.41 -6.33
C ARG A 106 -2.24 2.94 -7.77
N ALA A 107 -3.25 3.38 -8.51
CA ALA A 107 -3.39 3.05 -9.93
C ALA A 107 -2.18 3.53 -10.75
N ARG A 108 -1.70 4.75 -10.46
CA ARG A 108 -0.50 5.32 -11.09
C ARG A 108 0.75 4.50 -10.77
N ALA A 109 0.99 4.17 -9.51
CA ALA A 109 2.14 3.36 -9.11
C ALA A 109 2.10 1.95 -9.74
N LEU A 110 0.93 1.32 -9.76
CA LEU A 110 0.72 0.03 -10.40
C LEU A 110 1.01 0.08 -11.90
N SER A 111 0.61 1.15 -12.61
CA SER A 111 0.94 1.33 -14.03
C SER A 111 2.45 1.40 -14.29
N TRP A 112 3.21 2.05 -13.40
CA TRP A 112 4.67 2.11 -13.51
C TRP A 112 5.30 0.74 -13.27
N ARG A 113 4.78 -0.01 -12.30
CA ARG A 113 5.22 -1.39 -12.06
C ARG A 113 4.89 -2.30 -13.24
N ALA A 114 3.68 -2.20 -13.80
CA ALA A 114 3.29 -2.97 -14.97
C ALA A 114 4.22 -2.69 -16.17
N ALA A 115 4.84 -1.51 -16.27
CA ALA A 115 5.84 -1.21 -17.30
C ALA A 115 7.17 -2.00 -17.15
N VAL A 116 7.43 -2.63 -16.00
CA VAL A 116 8.63 -3.45 -15.73
C VAL A 116 8.35 -4.88 -15.33
N ASP A 117 7.11 -5.19 -14.95
CA ASP A 117 6.65 -6.50 -14.50
C ASP A 117 5.57 -7.01 -15.47
N PRO A 118 5.94 -7.80 -16.49
CA PRO A 118 4.98 -8.30 -17.48
C PRO A 118 3.89 -9.19 -16.89
N SER A 119 4.11 -9.79 -15.71
CA SER A 119 3.10 -10.65 -15.06
C SER A 119 1.81 -9.89 -14.70
N LEU A 120 1.89 -8.56 -14.62
CA LEU A 120 0.76 -7.69 -14.30
C LEU A 120 -0.04 -7.22 -15.52
N ARG A 121 0.40 -7.53 -16.75
CA ARG A 121 -0.24 -6.98 -17.96
C ARG A 121 -1.49 -7.73 -18.41
N GLY A 122 -1.76 -8.92 -17.88
CA GLY A 122 -2.71 -9.85 -18.50
C GLY A 122 -2.20 -10.27 -19.87
N GLY A 123 -2.20 -11.57 -20.17
CA GLY A 123 -1.87 -12.06 -21.51
C GLY A 123 -2.87 -11.57 -22.56
#